data_AF-K1QM05-F1
#
_entry.id   AF-K1QM05-F1
#
_cell.length_a   1.000
_cell.length_b   1.000
_cell.length_c   1.000
_cell.angle_alpha   90.00
_cell.angle_beta   90.00
_cell.angle_gamma   90.00
#
_symmetry.space_group_name_H-M   'P 1'
#
loop_
_entity.id
_entity.type
_entity.pdbx_description
1 polymer ?
#
loop_
_entity_poly.entity_id
_entity_poly.type
_entity_poly.pdbx_seq_one_letter_code
_entity_poly.pdbx_strand_id
1 'polypeptide(L)'
;MKLNNYSYVFAFEKQYDETKFFKYMVTHWADSFVYAFIYIVLVFGGKRYMEERPSYGLRPWLALWSGILAVFSIFGAARTLPELIMAVNQHSLEYSICVPSYLENAAAVWTFLFTVSKVYELGDTIFIVLRKQPLIFLHWYHHVTVLIYCWYSYPERTAVGRWFMVMNYMVHSIMYSYYALKAMRFNVPKWISMFITFSQLLQMPLSLYQDADTAGGRATKNDGVCYQQGAWF
;
A
#
# COMPACT_ATOMS: atom_id res chain seq x y z
N MET A 1 8.94 -22.87 15.22
CA MET A 1 10.14 -23.31 14.46
C MET A 1 10.73 -22.06 13.84
N LYS A 2 11.97 -21.68 14.19
CA LYS A 2 12.56 -20.39 13.78
C LYS A 2 12.76 -20.38 12.26
N LEU A 3 11.99 -19.53 11.57
CA LEU A 3 12.20 -19.19 10.15
C LEU A 3 13.61 -18.60 10.01
N ASN A 4 14.49 -19.31 9.30
CA ASN A 4 15.91 -19.00 9.18
C ASN A 4 16.15 -17.71 8.39
N ASN A 5 16.26 -16.56 9.06
CA ASN A 5 17.08 -15.39 8.69
C ASN A 5 17.25 -15.10 7.18
N TYR A 6 16.19 -14.60 6.52
CA TYR A 6 16.17 -14.35 5.07
C TYR A 6 16.69 -12.96 4.65
N SER A 7 17.11 -12.14 5.61
CA SER A 7 17.65 -10.81 5.34
C SER A 7 18.44 -10.29 6.55
N TYR A 8 19.44 -9.44 6.32
CA TYR A 8 20.09 -8.68 7.38
C TYR A 8 19.01 -7.81 8.06
N VAL A 9 18.64 -8.16 9.29
CA VAL A 9 17.72 -7.38 10.11
C VAL A 9 18.44 -6.09 10.49
N PHE A 10 17.95 -4.97 9.96
CA PHE A 10 18.52 -3.66 10.28
C PHE A 10 18.29 -3.33 11.76
N ALA A 11 19.16 -2.50 12.34
CA ALA A 11 19.05 -2.12 13.75
C ALA A 11 17.70 -1.48 14.10
N PHE A 12 17.08 -0.75 13.16
CA PHE A 12 15.75 -0.17 13.34
C PHE A 12 14.63 -1.23 13.29
N GLU A 13 14.79 -2.30 12.49
CA GLU A 13 13.84 -3.42 12.43
C GLU A 13 13.87 -4.21 13.75
N LYS A 14 15.03 -4.28 14.41
CA LYS A 14 15.21 -4.95 15.71
C LYS A 14 14.68 -4.15 16.90
N GLN A 15 14.58 -2.82 16.78
CA GLN A 15 13.97 -1.93 17.78
C GLN A 15 12.45 -1.79 17.62
N TYR A 16 11.85 -2.40 16.59
CA TYR A 16 10.42 -2.30 16.35
C TYR A 16 9.64 -3.13 17.37
N ASP A 17 8.88 -2.44 18.22
CA ASP A 17 7.92 -3.06 19.13
C ASP A 17 6.57 -3.20 18.43
N GLU A 18 6.37 -4.36 17.79
CA GLU A 18 5.13 -4.72 17.09
C GLU A 18 3.89 -4.49 17.97
N THR A 19 3.98 -4.79 19.27
CA THR A 19 2.83 -4.71 20.19
C THR A 19 2.41 -3.26 20.40
N LYS A 20 3.37 -2.34 20.50
CA LYS A 20 3.11 -0.91 20.69
C LYS A 20 2.47 -0.29 19.44
N PHE A 21 3.01 -0.57 18.26
CA PHE A 21 2.47 -0.03 17.00
C PHE A 21 1.13 -0.67 16.63
N PHE A 22 0.95 -1.96 16.89
CA PHE A 22 -0.33 -2.63 16.72
C PHE A 22 -1.41 -1.99 17.61
N LYS A 23 -1.13 -1.80 18.91
CA LYS A 23 -2.04 -1.08 19.81
C LYS A 23 -2.33 0.35 19.34
N TYR A 24 -1.33 1.05 18.81
CA TYR A 24 -1.52 2.38 18.23
C TYR A 24 -2.51 2.33 17.06
N MET A 25 -2.31 1.43 16.09
CA MET A 25 -3.20 1.30 14.94
C MET A 25 -4.62 0.87 15.33
N VAL A 26 -4.76 -0.04 16.30
CA VAL A 26 -6.07 -0.46 16.84
C VAL A 26 -6.79 0.68 17.55
N THR A 27 -6.07 1.61 18.17
CA THR A 27 -6.69 2.75 18.87
C THR A 27 -6.95 3.94 17.96
N HIS A 28 -6.17 4.10 16.89
CA HIS A 28 -6.20 5.25 15.98
C HIS A 28 -6.70 4.89 14.57
N TRP A 29 -7.34 3.72 14.37
CA TRP A 29 -7.88 3.34 13.06
C TRP A 29 -8.88 4.39 12.52
N ALA A 30 -9.65 5.01 13.42
CA ALA A 30 -10.61 6.06 13.10
C ALA A 30 -9.95 7.37 12.61
N ASP A 31 -8.66 7.59 12.91
CA ASP A 31 -7.94 8.76 12.41
C ASP A 31 -7.82 8.76 10.89
N SER A 32 -7.92 7.59 10.24
CA SER A 32 -7.99 7.48 8.79
C SER A 32 -9.14 8.29 8.19
N PHE A 33 -10.29 8.37 8.86
CA PHE A 33 -11.41 9.22 8.44
C PHE A 33 -11.09 10.70 8.58
N VAL A 34 -10.37 11.08 9.64
CA VAL A 34 -9.93 12.46 9.84
C VAL A 34 -8.93 12.85 8.75
N TYR A 35 -7.96 12.00 8.43
CA TYR A 35 -7.02 12.23 7.33
C TYR A 35 -7.72 12.29 5.97
N ALA A 36 -8.68 11.39 5.71
CA ALA A 36 -9.48 11.41 4.49
C ALA A 36 -10.30 12.70 4.36
N PHE A 37 -10.91 13.16 5.46
CA PHE A 37 -11.67 14.40 5.48
C PHE A 37 -10.79 15.61 5.21
N ILE A 38 -9.65 15.73 5.93
CA ILE A 38 -8.66 16.80 5.71
C ILE A 38 -8.18 16.78 4.26
N TYR A 39 -7.89 15.60 3.72
CA TYR A 39 -7.47 15.42 2.34
C TYR A 39 -8.51 15.95 1.34
N ILE A 40 -9.78 15.59 1.50
CA ILE A 40 -10.87 16.08 0.63
C ILE A 40 -10.95 17.60 0.70
N VAL A 41 -10.93 18.18 1.90
CA VAL A 41 -10.95 19.64 2.10
C VAL A 41 -9.77 20.31 1.41
N LEU A 42 -8.55 19.76 1.57
CA LEU A 42 -7.35 20.30 0.94
C LEU A 42 -7.38 20.20 -0.59
N VAL A 43 -7.91 19.11 -1.14
CA VAL A 43 -8.01 18.90 -2.60
C VAL A 43 -9.01 19.87 -3.22
N PHE A 44 -10.23 19.96 -2.69
CA PHE A 44 -11.27 20.85 -3.23
C PHE A 44 -11.00 22.31 -2.91
N GLY A 45 -10.53 22.61 -1.69
CA GLY A 45 -10.10 23.96 -1.30
C GLY A 45 -8.89 24.43 -2.08
N GLY A 46 -7.88 23.57 -2.26
CA GLY A 46 -6.70 23.83 -3.08
C GLY A 46 -7.05 24.04 -4.55
N LYS A 47 -8.00 23.27 -5.10
CA LYS A 47 -8.49 23.47 -6.46
C LYS A 47 -9.10 24.86 -6.64
N ARG A 48 -9.99 25.26 -5.73
CA ARG A 48 -10.63 26.59 -5.75
C ARG A 48 -9.61 27.71 -5.60
N TYR A 49 -8.68 27.57 -4.66
CA TYR A 49 -7.60 28.54 -4.44
C TYR A 49 -6.68 28.70 -5.65
N MET A 50 -6.43 27.62 -6.38
CA MET A 50 -5.61 27.63 -7.58
C MET A 50 -6.33 28.23 -8.79
N GLU A 51 -7.67 28.35 -8.82
CA GLU A 51 -8.41 28.90 -9.97
C GLU A 51 -7.85 30.26 -10.41
N GLU A 52 -7.58 31.14 -9.44
CA GLU A 52 -7.11 32.52 -9.66
C GLU A 52 -5.59 32.65 -9.84
N ARG A 53 -4.81 31.56 -9.72
CA ARG A 53 -3.33 31.59 -9.72
C ARG A 53 -2.71 30.92 -10.95
N PRO A 54 -1.49 31.29 -11.39
CA PRO A 54 -0.78 30.54 -12.43
C PRO A 54 -0.37 29.14 -11.94
N SER A 55 -0.17 28.19 -12.86
CA SER A 55 0.30 26.84 -12.52
C SER A 55 1.76 26.87 -12.06
N TYR A 56 2.09 26.09 -11.03
CA TYR A 56 3.45 26.04 -10.50
C TYR A 56 4.34 25.03 -11.25
N GLY A 57 5.59 25.43 -11.53
CA GLY A 57 6.62 24.62 -12.18
C GLY A 57 7.29 23.58 -11.28
N LEU A 58 6.53 22.81 -10.50
CA LEU A 58 7.01 21.90 -9.45
C LEU A 58 7.62 20.58 -9.98
N ARG A 59 8.12 20.56 -11.23
CA ARG A 59 8.71 19.37 -11.85
C ARG A 59 9.87 18.74 -11.06
N PRO A 60 10.89 19.48 -10.60
CA PRO A 60 11.99 18.89 -9.84
C PRO A 60 11.53 18.36 -8.48
N TRP A 61 10.59 19.05 -7.83
CA TRP A 61 9.98 18.60 -6.58
C TRP A 61 9.16 17.32 -6.76
N LEU A 62 8.40 17.23 -7.85
CA LEU A 62 7.68 16.02 -8.21
C LEU A 62 8.65 14.86 -8.52
N ALA A 63 9.76 15.14 -9.21
CA ALA A 63 10.78 14.13 -9.49
C ALA A 63 11.40 13.58 -8.20
N LEU A 64 11.75 14.47 -7.27
CA LEU A 64 12.29 14.10 -5.97
C LEU A 64 11.28 13.30 -5.15
N TRP A 65 10.04 13.76 -5.09
CA TRP A 65 8.95 13.12 -4.38
C TRP A 65 8.67 11.71 -4.91
N SER A 66 8.47 11.57 -6.23
CA SER A 66 8.31 10.28 -6.88
C SER A 66 9.55 9.40 -6.74
N GLY A 67 10.76 9.98 -6.72
CA GLY A 67 11.99 9.25 -6.48
C GLY A 67 12.04 8.65 -5.07
N ILE A 68 11.66 9.40 -4.05
CA ILE A 68 11.59 8.93 -2.66
C ILE A 68 10.57 7.79 -2.54
N LEU A 69 9.37 7.95 -3.10
CA LEU A 69 8.34 6.92 -3.07
C LEU A 69 8.73 5.67 -3.88
N ALA A 70 9.46 5.83 -4.98
CA ALA A 70 10.02 4.72 -5.74
C ALA A 70 11.02 3.92 -4.91
N VAL A 71 11.99 4.59 -4.30
CA VAL A 71 13.00 3.96 -3.43
C VAL A 71 12.30 3.23 -2.27
N PHE A 72 11.38 3.90 -1.58
CA PHE A 72 10.59 3.30 -0.50
C PHE A 72 9.87 2.02 -0.96
N SER A 73 9.22 2.07 -2.12
CA SER A 73 8.47 0.93 -2.66
C SER A 73 9.38 -0.22 -3.11
N ILE A 74 10.55 0.07 -3.67
CA ILE A 74 11.56 -0.93 -4.04
C ILE A 74 12.08 -1.63 -2.78
N PHE A 75 12.42 -0.88 -1.74
CA PHE A 75 12.88 -1.46 -0.47
C PHE A 75 11.78 -2.29 0.19
N GLY A 76 10.53 -1.81 0.19
CA GLY A 76 9.38 -2.56 0.66
C GLY A 76 9.20 -3.88 -0.08
N ALA A 77 9.16 -3.85 -1.41
CA ALA A 77 9.08 -5.05 -2.24
C ALA A 77 10.24 -6.01 -2.01
N ALA A 78 11.48 -5.51 -1.97
CA ALA A 78 12.68 -6.34 -1.76
C ALA A 78 12.67 -7.06 -0.39
N ARG A 79 11.94 -6.53 0.59
CA ARG A 79 11.84 -7.10 1.95
C ARG A 79 10.64 -8.02 2.13
N THR A 80 9.51 -7.73 1.47
CA THR A 80 8.26 -8.49 1.64
C THR A 80 8.09 -9.58 0.57
N LEU A 81 8.67 -9.41 -0.62
CA LEU A 81 8.58 -10.39 -1.70
C LEU A 81 9.30 -11.72 -1.40
N PRO A 82 10.53 -11.75 -0.85
CA PRO A 82 11.18 -13.01 -0.50
C PRO A 82 10.39 -13.80 0.55
N GLU A 83 9.81 -13.11 1.53
CA GLU A 83 8.96 -13.71 2.56
C GLU A 83 7.74 -14.39 1.93
N LEU A 84 7.08 -13.71 0.98
CA LEU A 84 5.94 -14.26 0.25
C LEU A 84 6.33 -15.49 -0.60
N ILE A 85 7.41 -15.39 -1.38
CA ILE A 85 7.88 -16.49 -2.23
C ILE A 85 8.21 -17.73 -1.39
N MET A 86 8.82 -17.52 -0.22
CA MET A 86 9.16 -18.62 0.68
C MET A 86 7.93 -19.23 1.34
N ALA A 87 6.98 -18.42 1.79
CA ALA A 87 5.71 -18.91 2.33
C ALA A 87 4.98 -19.80 1.33
N VAL A 88 4.97 -19.42 0.04
CA VAL A 88 4.35 -20.20 -1.04
C VAL A 88 5.14 -21.46 -1.37
N ASN A 89 6.46 -21.34 -1.57
CA ASN A 89 7.29 -22.46 -2.03
C ASN A 89 7.55 -23.53 -0.97
N GLN A 90 7.60 -23.16 0.33
CA GLN A 90 7.98 -24.09 1.39
C GLN A 90 6.79 -24.67 2.18
N HIS A 91 5.66 -23.97 2.23
CA HIS A 91 4.54 -24.33 3.10
C HIS A 91 3.19 -24.46 2.38
N SER A 92 3.16 -24.32 1.04
CA SER A 92 1.97 -24.35 0.16
C SER A 92 1.15 -23.05 0.14
N LEU A 93 0.39 -22.83 -0.94
CA LEU A 93 -0.46 -21.64 -1.12
C LEU A 93 -1.43 -21.43 0.06
N GLU A 94 -1.98 -22.52 0.60
CA GLU A 94 -2.90 -22.48 1.75
C GLU A 94 -2.23 -21.84 2.98
N TYR A 95 -0.98 -22.20 3.31
CA TYR A 95 -0.27 -21.59 4.44
C TYR A 95 -0.05 -20.08 4.24
N SER A 96 0.26 -19.65 3.01
CA SER A 96 0.48 -18.23 2.69
C SER A 96 -0.78 -17.37 2.82
N ILE A 97 -1.95 -17.98 2.61
CA ILE A 97 -3.28 -17.34 2.68
C ILE A 97 -3.85 -17.40 4.09
N CYS A 98 -3.46 -18.43 4.86
CA CYS A 98 -4.08 -18.74 6.14
C CYS A 98 -3.30 -18.28 7.37
N VAL A 99 -1.98 -18.16 7.28
CA VAL A 99 -1.12 -17.85 8.44
C VAL A 99 -0.55 -16.45 8.31
N PRO A 100 -0.79 -15.54 9.28
CA PRO A 100 -0.29 -14.17 9.23
C PRO A 100 1.19 -14.07 9.69
N SER A 101 2.07 -14.97 9.23
CA SER A 101 3.50 -15.02 9.60
C SER A 101 4.28 -13.73 9.27
N TYR A 102 3.79 -12.92 8.32
CA TYR A 102 4.39 -11.64 7.95
C TYR A 102 4.35 -10.60 9.07
N LEU A 103 3.57 -10.84 10.13
CA LEU A 103 3.47 -9.96 11.29
C LEU A 103 4.51 -10.23 12.38
N GLU A 104 5.28 -11.32 12.32
CA GLU A 104 6.16 -11.72 13.44
C GLU A 104 7.64 -11.32 13.26
N ASN A 105 8.01 -10.61 12.18
CA ASN A 105 9.42 -10.32 11.84
C ASN A 105 9.59 -8.98 11.10
N ALA A 106 10.71 -8.79 10.39
CA ALA A 106 10.98 -7.57 9.60
C ALA A 106 9.80 -7.13 8.71
N ALA A 107 9.02 -8.08 8.17
CA ALA A 107 7.83 -7.81 7.37
C ALA A 107 6.72 -7.04 8.14
N ALA A 108 6.68 -7.12 9.48
CA ALA A 108 5.72 -6.38 10.32
C ALA A 108 6.00 -4.87 10.27
N VAL A 109 7.27 -4.50 10.29
CA VAL A 109 7.73 -3.11 10.14
C VAL A 109 7.32 -2.59 8.78
N TRP A 110 7.56 -3.36 7.73
CA TRP A 110 7.19 -2.99 6.36
C TRP A 110 5.68 -2.93 6.16
N THR A 111 4.89 -3.73 6.86
CA THR A 111 3.42 -3.65 6.87
C THR A 111 2.92 -2.36 7.53
N PHE A 112 3.53 -1.98 8.65
CA PHE A 112 3.21 -0.70 9.29
C PHE A 112 3.58 0.48 8.39
N LEU A 113 4.81 0.45 7.85
CA LEU A 113 5.28 1.47 6.92
C LEU A 113 4.40 1.54 5.66
N PHE A 114 3.90 0.43 5.15
CA PHE A 114 2.93 0.39 4.05
C PHE A 114 1.63 1.12 4.39
N THR A 115 1.12 0.92 5.60
CA THR A 115 -0.13 1.56 6.04
C THR A 115 0.06 3.07 6.20
N VAL A 116 1.21 3.48 6.73
CA VAL A 116 1.58 4.90 6.84
C VAL A 116 1.87 5.50 5.45
N SER A 117 2.42 4.74 4.50
CA SER A 117 2.72 5.25 3.15
C SER A 117 1.47 5.75 2.43
N LYS A 118 0.30 5.20 2.71
CA LYS A 118 -0.98 5.67 2.14
C LYS A 118 -1.29 7.11 2.49
N VAL A 119 -0.89 7.57 3.68
CA VAL A 119 -1.02 8.99 4.06
C VAL A 119 -0.03 9.84 3.25
N TYR A 120 1.19 9.37 3.05
CA TYR A 120 2.17 10.08 2.23
C TYR A 120 1.73 10.14 0.76
N GLU A 121 1.20 9.06 0.18
CA GLU A 121 0.70 8.99 -1.20
C GLU A 121 -0.37 10.05 -1.51
N LEU A 122 -1.09 10.58 -0.51
CA LEU A 122 -2.01 11.71 -0.67
C LEU A 122 -1.33 12.96 -1.23
N GLY A 123 -0.02 13.13 -0.98
CA GLY A 123 0.80 14.22 -1.50
C GLY A 123 0.83 14.30 -3.02
N ASP A 124 0.64 13.18 -3.74
CA ASP A 124 0.60 13.16 -5.20
C ASP A 124 -0.50 14.07 -5.75
N THR A 125 -1.65 14.09 -5.06
CA THR A 125 -2.81 14.88 -5.46
C THR A 125 -2.60 16.38 -5.22
N ILE A 126 -1.84 16.73 -4.19
CA ILE A 126 -1.44 18.11 -3.91
C ILE A 126 -0.60 18.63 -5.09
N PHE A 127 0.36 17.85 -5.58
CA PHE A 127 1.14 18.22 -6.76
C PHE A 127 0.28 18.35 -8.03
N ILE A 128 -0.74 17.51 -8.21
CA ILE A 128 -1.69 17.61 -9.33
C ILE A 128 -2.47 18.94 -9.26
N VAL A 129 -3.00 19.27 -8.09
CA VAL A 129 -3.77 20.51 -7.84
C VAL A 129 -2.90 21.75 -8.07
N LEU A 130 -1.70 21.80 -7.49
CA LEU A 130 -0.76 22.92 -7.63
C LEU A 130 -0.28 23.12 -9.08
N ARG A 131 -0.27 22.05 -9.89
CA ARG A 131 0.09 22.10 -11.32
C ARG A 131 -1.11 22.35 -12.24
N LYS A 132 -2.31 22.57 -11.70
CA LYS A 132 -3.57 22.72 -12.45
C LYS A 132 -3.82 21.55 -13.43
N GLN A 133 -3.44 20.34 -13.05
CA GLN A 133 -3.71 19.16 -13.86
C GLN A 133 -5.14 18.66 -13.58
N PRO A 134 -5.82 18.04 -14.57
CA PRO A 134 -7.17 17.54 -14.36
C PRO A 134 -7.15 16.40 -13.33
N LEU A 135 -7.79 16.64 -12.18
CA LEU A 135 -7.98 15.62 -11.16
C LEU A 135 -9.14 14.71 -11.57
N ILE A 136 -8.82 13.49 -11.97
CA ILE A 136 -9.82 12.46 -12.30
C ILE A 136 -10.49 11.92 -11.04
N PHE A 137 -11.79 11.62 -11.13
CA PHE A 137 -12.58 11.09 -10.00
C PHE A 137 -11.95 9.84 -9.40
N LEU A 138 -11.56 8.90 -10.26
CA LEU A 138 -11.00 7.62 -9.86
C LEU A 138 -9.75 7.77 -8.97
N HIS A 139 -8.92 8.79 -9.21
CA HIS A 139 -7.66 8.94 -8.49
C HIS A 139 -7.87 9.36 -7.03
N TRP A 140 -8.60 10.45 -6.78
CA TRP A 140 -8.82 10.90 -5.41
C TRP A 140 -9.75 9.95 -4.64
N TYR A 141 -10.74 9.35 -5.32
CA TYR A 141 -11.59 8.33 -4.73
C TYR A 141 -10.78 7.11 -4.30
N HIS A 142 -9.93 6.59 -5.19
CA HIS A 142 -9.00 5.50 -4.89
C HIS A 142 -8.11 5.83 -3.69
N HIS A 143 -7.48 7.00 -3.65
CA HIS A 143 -6.59 7.37 -2.54
C HIS A 143 -7.32 7.43 -1.19
N VAL A 144 -8.57 7.89 -1.15
CA VAL A 144 -9.38 7.88 0.07
C VAL A 144 -9.76 6.46 0.48
N THR A 145 -10.24 5.64 -0.46
CA THR A 145 -10.71 4.28 -0.13
C THR A 145 -9.57 3.38 0.32
N VAL A 146 -8.41 3.40 -0.37
CA VAL A 146 -7.26 2.57 0.02
C VAL A 146 -6.66 3.03 1.35
N LEU A 147 -6.72 4.32 1.68
CA LEU A 147 -6.27 4.83 2.98
C LEU A 147 -7.11 4.24 4.11
N ILE A 148 -8.43 4.40 4.04
CA ILE A 148 -9.36 3.90 5.05
C ILE A 148 -9.25 2.38 5.16
N TYR A 149 -9.25 1.69 4.02
CA TYR A 149 -9.16 0.23 3.97
C TYR A 149 -7.85 -0.30 4.61
N CYS A 150 -6.69 0.26 4.27
CA CYS A 150 -5.41 -0.22 4.84
C CYS A 150 -5.35 0.04 6.36
N TRP A 151 -5.88 1.17 6.84
CA TRP A 151 -5.88 1.51 8.26
C TRP A 151 -6.85 0.64 9.06
N TYR A 152 -8.00 0.30 8.48
CA TYR A 152 -9.00 -0.58 9.05
C TYR A 152 -8.55 -2.05 9.06
N SER A 153 -7.97 -2.53 7.96
CA SER A 153 -7.55 -3.93 7.78
C SER A 153 -6.29 -4.29 8.58
N TYR A 154 -5.45 -3.31 8.93
CA TYR A 154 -4.21 -3.56 9.67
C TYR A 154 -4.43 -4.24 11.05
N PRO A 155 -5.36 -3.75 11.91
CA PRO A 155 -5.81 -4.45 13.12
C PRO A 155 -6.33 -5.88 12.92
N GLU A 156 -6.98 -6.17 11.80
CA GLU A 156 -7.63 -7.46 11.54
C GLU A 156 -6.63 -8.58 11.25
N ARG A 157 -5.34 -8.25 11.04
CA ARG A 157 -4.24 -9.20 10.81
C ARG A 157 -4.55 -10.24 9.73
N THR A 158 -5.26 -9.85 8.68
CA THR A 158 -5.69 -10.77 7.62
C THR A 158 -4.47 -11.30 6.86
N ALA A 159 -4.29 -12.62 6.83
CA ALA A 159 -3.15 -13.24 6.14
C ALA A 159 -3.13 -12.93 4.62
N VAL A 160 -4.32 -12.70 4.05
CA VAL A 160 -4.53 -12.22 2.67
C VAL A 160 -3.94 -10.84 2.41
N GLY A 161 -3.97 -9.93 3.39
CA GLY A 161 -3.44 -8.57 3.25
C GLY A 161 -1.95 -8.53 2.84
N ARG A 162 -1.20 -9.62 3.13
CA ARG A 162 0.18 -9.82 2.67
C ARG A 162 0.32 -9.78 1.15
N TRP A 163 -0.53 -10.52 0.43
CA TRP A 163 -0.49 -10.60 -1.03
C TRP A 163 -0.77 -9.24 -1.67
N PHE A 164 -1.79 -8.56 -1.16
CA PHE A 164 -2.14 -7.21 -1.59
C PHE A 164 -0.98 -6.24 -1.39
N MET A 165 -0.37 -6.24 -0.21
CA MET A 165 0.75 -5.36 0.13
C MET A 165 1.96 -5.58 -0.79
N VAL A 166 2.36 -6.82 -1.03
CA VAL A 166 3.51 -7.15 -1.91
C VAL A 166 3.23 -6.72 -3.35
N MET A 167 2.04 -7.03 -3.88
CA MET A 167 1.65 -6.61 -5.24
C MET A 167 1.62 -5.07 -5.37
N ASN A 168 1.09 -4.39 -4.36
CA ASN A 168 1.02 -2.95 -4.35
C ASN A 168 2.41 -2.31 -4.30
N TYR A 169 3.34 -2.84 -3.49
CA TYR A 169 4.73 -2.38 -3.48
C TYR A 169 5.43 -2.57 -4.83
N MET A 170 5.23 -3.72 -5.48
CA MET A 170 5.78 -3.96 -6.82
C MET A 170 5.23 -2.96 -7.85
N VAL A 171 3.92 -2.77 -7.91
CA VAL A 171 3.32 -1.83 -8.87
C VAL A 171 3.72 -0.39 -8.58
N HIS A 172 3.75 0.03 -7.31
CA HIS A 172 4.20 1.36 -6.92
C HIS A 172 5.68 1.59 -7.22
N SER A 173 6.54 0.59 -7.06
CA SER A 173 7.96 0.71 -7.45
C SER A 173 8.10 1.05 -8.93
N ILE A 174 7.34 0.40 -9.80
CA ILE A 174 7.36 0.63 -11.26
C ILE A 174 6.72 1.99 -11.59
N MET A 175 5.57 2.30 -10.99
CA MET A 175 4.86 3.55 -11.24
C MET A 175 5.67 4.78 -10.85
N TYR A 176 6.18 4.82 -9.62
CA TYR A 176 6.92 5.98 -9.12
C TYR A 176 8.27 6.12 -9.82
N SER A 177 8.94 5.02 -10.16
CA SER A 177 10.14 5.05 -11.01
C SER A 177 9.83 5.65 -12.39
N TYR A 178 8.70 5.27 -12.99
CA TYR A 178 8.23 5.84 -14.25
C TYR A 178 7.98 7.35 -14.13
N TYR A 179 7.34 7.81 -13.05
CA TYR A 179 7.09 9.24 -12.82
C TYR A 179 8.38 10.05 -12.56
N ALA A 180 9.32 9.51 -11.80
CA ALA A 180 10.62 10.13 -11.58
C ALA A 180 11.40 10.30 -12.89
N LEU A 181 11.48 9.24 -13.71
CA LEU A 181 12.13 9.28 -15.03
C LEU A 181 11.46 10.27 -15.98
N LYS A 182 10.13 10.30 -16.01
CA LYS A 182 9.36 11.24 -16.84
C LYS A 182 9.56 12.69 -16.39
N ALA A 183 9.67 12.94 -15.08
CA ALA A 183 9.93 14.27 -14.55
C ALA A 183 11.36 14.76 -14.86
N MET A 184 12.32 13.83 -14.98
CA MET A 184 13.70 14.08 -15.46
C MET A 184 13.80 14.24 -17.00
N ARG A 185 12.66 14.32 -17.71
CA ARG A 185 12.57 14.46 -19.18
C ARG A 185 13.12 13.27 -19.98
N PHE A 186 13.20 12.08 -19.38
CA PHE A 186 13.45 10.86 -20.17
C PHE A 186 12.20 10.46 -20.96
N ASN A 187 12.40 10.04 -22.20
CA ASN A 187 11.33 9.51 -23.05
C ASN A 187 11.02 8.07 -22.67
N VAL A 188 10.14 7.90 -21.68
CA VAL A 188 9.69 6.56 -21.25
C VAL A 188 8.52 6.11 -22.12
N PRO A 189 8.57 4.89 -22.70
CA PRO A 189 7.57 4.43 -23.67
C PRO A 189 6.17 4.27 -23.04
N LYS A 190 5.13 4.61 -23.81
CA LYS A 190 3.72 4.68 -23.35
C LYS A 190 3.14 3.33 -22.89
N TRP A 191 3.63 2.21 -23.40
CA TRP A 191 3.18 0.87 -22.98
C TRP A 191 3.34 0.62 -21.47
N ILE A 192 4.38 1.18 -20.83
CA ILE A 192 4.60 1.07 -19.38
C ILE A 192 3.48 1.80 -18.63
N SER A 193 3.07 2.99 -19.09
CA SER A 193 1.94 3.69 -18.47
C SER A 193 0.63 2.92 -18.61
N MET A 194 0.40 2.21 -19.72
CA MET A 194 -0.79 1.38 -19.89
C MET A 194 -0.76 0.15 -18.98
N PHE A 195 0.40 -0.50 -18.83
CA PHE A 195 0.58 -1.62 -17.91
C PHE A 195 0.35 -1.21 -16.45
N ILE A 196 0.84 -0.03 -16.04
CA ILE A 196 0.62 0.51 -14.70
C ILE A 196 -0.87 0.73 -14.46
N THR A 197 -1.56 1.44 -15.36
CA THR A 197 -2.99 1.72 -15.21
C THR A 197 -3.81 0.43 -15.16
N PHE A 198 -3.47 -0.56 -15.99
CA PHE A 198 -4.11 -1.87 -15.96
C PHE A 198 -3.88 -2.59 -14.62
N SER A 199 -2.64 -2.57 -14.12
CA SER A 199 -2.29 -3.19 -12.84
C SER A 199 -2.98 -2.52 -11.65
N GLN A 200 -3.15 -1.20 -11.68
CA GLN A 200 -3.89 -0.46 -10.64
C GLN A 200 -5.39 -0.77 -10.66
N LEU A 201 -5.98 -0.85 -11.86
CA LEU A 201 -7.39 -1.23 -12.01
C LEU A 201 -7.66 -2.66 -11.56
N LEU A 202 -6.71 -3.58 -11.77
CA LEU A 202 -6.82 -4.97 -11.32
C LEU A 202 -6.67 -5.15 -9.80
N GLN A 203 -5.96 -4.26 -9.11
CA GLN A 203 -5.77 -4.39 -7.66
C GLN A 203 -7.10 -4.34 -6.90
N MET A 204 -8.05 -3.50 -7.33
CA MET A 204 -9.32 -3.31 -6.61
C MET A 204 -10.23 -4.56 -6.61
N PRO A 205 -10.52 -5.21 -7.76
CA PRO A 205 -11.29 -6.45 -7.77
C PRO A 205 -10.55 -7.63 -7.14
N LEU A 206 -9.22 -7.70 -7.29
CA LEU A 206 -8.43 -8.80 -6.71
C LEU A 206 -8.43 -8.73 -5.19
N SER A 207 -8.27 -7.54 -4.60
CA SER A 207 -8.39 -7.35 -3.14
C SER A 207 -9.76 -7.77 -2.63
N LEU A 208 -10.84 -7.30 -3.27
CA LEU A 208 -12.20 -7.64 -2.88
C LEU A 208 -12.50 -9.13 -3.05
N TYR A 209 -11.97 -9.77 -4.09
CA TYR A 209 -12.12 -11.20 -4.30
C TYR A 209 -11.42 -11.99 -3.19
N GLN A 210 -10.18 -11.62 -2.84
CA GLN A 210 -9.44 -12.33 -1.80
C GLN A 210 -10.05 -12.13 -0.41
N ASP A 211 -10.59 -10.95 -0.11
CA ASP A 211 -11.34 -10.68 1.12
C ASP A 211 -12.67 -11.46 1.15
N ALA A 212 -13.40 -11.50 0.03
CA ALA A 212 -14.66 -12.23 -0.08
C ALA A 212 -14.47 -13.75 -0.02
N ASP A 213 -13.37 -14.28 -0.54
CA ASP A 213 -13.03 -15.71 -0.43
C ASP A 213 -12.74 -16.08 1.04
N THR A 214 -12.08 -15.18 1.77
CA THR A 214 -11.83 -15.30 3.21
C THR A 214 -13.13 -15.19 4.02
N ALA A 215 -13.99 -14.22 3.71
CA ALA A 215 -15.25 -13.98 4.44
C ALA A 215 -16.37 -14.97 4.08
N GLY A 216 -16.38 -15.48 2.85
CA GLY A 216 -17.44 -16.34 2.30
C GLY A 216 -17.31 -17.82 2.65
N GLY A 217 -16.28 -18.22 3.41
CA GLY A 217 -16.06 -19.62 3.76
C GLY A 217 -15.98 -20.55 2.54
N ARG A 218 -15.57 -20.01 1.38
CA ARG A 218 -15.46 -20.76 0.12
C ARG A 218 -14.08 -21.37 -0.08
N ALA A 219 -13.29 -21.45 1.00
CA ALA A 219 -12.40 -22.58 1.23
C ALA A 219 -13.28 -23.82 1.47
N THR A 220 -13.51 -24.57 0.39
CA THR A 220 -14.29 -25.81 0.40
C THR A 220 -13.81 -26.74 1.51
N LYS A 221 -14.74 -27.00 2.43
CA LYS A 221 -14.80 -28.09 3.40
C LYS A 221 -14.22 -29.39 2.80
N ASN A 222 -12.97 -29.74 3.15
CA ASN A 222 -12.64 -31.14 3.44
C ASN A 222 -11.34 -31.43 4.20
N ASP A 223 -10.27 -30.61 4.23
CA ASP A 223 -9.01 -31.09 4.83
C ASP A 223 -8.22 -30.02 5.61
N GLY A 224 -8.70 -29.62 6.80
CA GLY A 224 -7.83 -28.97 7.82
C GLY A 224 -7.56 -27.45 7.66
N VAL A 225 -8.61 -26.65 7.43
CA VAL A 225 -8.47 -25.22 7.08
C VAL A 225 -8.45 -24.29 8.30
N CYS A 226 -7.60 -23.27 8.20
CA CYS A 226 -7.24 -22.30 9.23
C CYS A 226 -8.38 -21.34 9.62
N TYR A 227 -8.56 -21.17 10.92
CA TYR A 227 -9.41 -20.15 11.52
C TYR A 227 -8.57 -18.91 11.82
N GLN A 228 -8.79 -17.79 11.13
CA GLN A 228 -8.55 -16.48 11.74
C GLN A 228 -9.86 -16.01 12.37
N GLN A 229 -9.82 -15.78 13.69
CA GLN A 229 -10.91 -15.18 14.45
C GLN A 229 -11.12 -13.74 13.97
N GLY A 230 -11.96 -13.55 12.95
CA GLY A 230 -12.64 -12.28 12.74
C GLY A 230 -13.68 -12.12 13.85
N ALA A 231 -13.42 -11.20 14.78
CA ALA A 231 -14.44 -10.70 15.68
C ALA A 231 -15.42 -9.88 14.83
N TRP A 232 -16.44 -10.56 14.32
CA TRP A 232 -17.67 -9.93 13.85
C TRP A 232 -18.29 -9.19 15.04
N PHE A 233 -18.38 -7.86 14.97
CA PHE A 233 -19.51 -6.99 15.35
C PHE A 233 -19.09 -5.51 15.34
#